data_AF-A0A2T2RPT1-F1
#
_entry.id   AF-A0A2T2RPT1-F1
#
_cell.length_a   1.000
_cell.length_b   1.000
_cell.length_c   1.000
_cell.angle_alpha   90.00
_cell.angle_beta   90.00
_cell.angle_gamma   90.00
#
_symmetry.space_group_name_H-M   'P 1'
#
loop_
_entity.id
_entity.type
_entity.pdbx_description
1 polymer ?
#
loop_
_entity_poly.entity_id
_entity_poly.type
_entity_poly.pdbx_seq_one_letter_code
_entity_poly.pdbx_strand_id
1 'polypeptide(L)'
;MTACTVSVTNTFLNELLNLPKKISNRVEKTVRILKEDPKSVQLEPKKLKQYSNNVYRARIGDHRLFYSFGHGWVKLLSVRRRDERTYTGCLPDASLPQQPPQEAPQSAQPQSPTSQAHAPKEAAPPVKTIAAGEVKTALPRQPTPELLAQWQIPQEYWNEICQVSYSEELLELSIPERFLSRILDNLFPRAIDDIQNQAEYRLQDPEDLNRFFEGELSAFLLRLDAEQEKLLQFGHQGPILVKGGPGTGKSTLAVYRVQRLLELGYRPILFATFTNALANYSQQLLEQLLEQPIEQTQVGVSTADSL
;
A
#
# COMPACT_ATOMS: atom_id res chain seq x y z
N MET A 1 12.33 -6.94 -28.84
CA MET A 1 12.12 -7.55 -27.50
C MET A 1 11.19 -6.63 -26.74
N THR A 2 10.03 -7.11 -26.32
CA THR A 2 9.03 -6.28 -25.62
C THR A 2 9.58 -5.93 -24.24
N ALA A 3 9.86 -4.66 -23.98
CA ALA A 3 10.36 -4.20 -22.69
C ALA A 3 9.29 -4.45 -21.62
N CYS A 4 9.58 -5.34 -20.67
CA CYS A 4 8.68 -5.61 -19.56
C CYS A 4 8.71 -4.44 -18.58
N THR A 5 7.54 -3.85 -18.29
CA THR A 5 7.42 -2.78 -17.30
C THR A 5 7.31 -3.37 -15.90
N VAL A 6 8.19 -2.98 -14.99
CA VAL A 6 8.13 -3.39 -13.59
C VAL A 6 7.46 -2.29 -12.77
N SER A 7 6.51 -2.68 -11.92
CA SER A 7 5.86 -1.81 -10.95
C SER A 7 5.94 -2.38 -9.54
N VAL A 8 5.85 -1.51 -8.55
CA VAL A 8 5.92 -1.83 -7.13
C VAL A 8 4.79 -1.13 -6.37
N THR A 9 4.34 -1.70 -5.25
CA THR A 9 3.36 -1.07 -4.37
C THR A 9 4.05 -0.32 -3.22
N ASN A 10 3.33 0.59 -2.56
CA ASN A 10 3.84 1.26 -1.36
C ASN A 10 4.19 0.25 -0.26
N THR A 11 3.36 -0.78 -0.08
CA THR A 11 3.60 -1.85 0.90
C THR A 11 4.92 -2.57 0.60
N PHE A 12 5.19 -2.92 -0.67
CA PHE A 12 6.45 -3.54 -1.06
C PHE A 12 7.65 -2.67 -0.68
N LEU A 13 7.58 -1.37 -0.98
CA LEU A 13 8.65 -0.42 -0.65
C LEU A 13 8.85 -0.33 0.87
N ASN A 14 7.77 -0.15 1.64
CA ASN A 14 7.84 -0.06 3.09
C ASN A 14 8.41 -1.33 3.74
N GLU A 15 7.99 -2.52 3.27
CA GLU A 15 8.52 -3.80 3.73
C GLU A 15 10.00 -4.00 3.35
N LEU A 16 10.45 -3.42 2.24
CA LEU A 16 11.84 -3.48 1.77
C LEU A 16 12.81 -2.89 2.82
N LEU A 17 12.39 -1.85 3.55
CA LEU A 17 13.20 -1.22 4.61
C LEU A 17 13.50 -2.16 5.79
N ASN A 18 12.66 -3.16 6.04
CA ASN A 18 12.92 -4.18 7.07
C ASN A 18 14.02 -5.17 6.66
N LEU A 19 14.40 -5.21 5.37
CA LEU A 19 15.30 -6.24 4.87
C LEU A 19 16.78 -5.89 5.13
N PRO A 20 17.60 -6.86 5.54
CA PRO A 20 19.05 -6.70 5.54
C PRO A 20 19.57 -6.35 4.15
N LYS A 21 20.62 -5.51 4.05
CA LYS A 21 21.24 -5.10 2.77
C LYS A 21 21.58 -6.29 1.84
N LYS A 22 22.05 -7.42 2.41
CA LYS A 22 22.33 -8.64 1.64
C LYS A 22 21.11 -9.20 0.91
N ILE A 23 19.93 -9.07 1.52
CA ILE A 23 18.66 -9.56 0.98
C ILE A 23 18.10 -8.55 -0.01
N SER A 24 18.19 -7.25 0.28
CA SER A 24 17.86 -6.20 -0.68
C SER A 24 18.58 -6.39 -2.03
N ASN A 25 19.90 -6.58 -2.01
CA ASN A 25 20.69 -6.85 -3.24
C ASN A 25 20.24 -8.13 -3.97
N ARG A 26 19.67 -9.11 -3.26
CA ARG A 26 19.07 -10.30 -3.88
C ARG A 26 17.70 -9.98 -4.49
N VAL A 27 16.87 -9.17 -3.83
CA VAL A 27 15.62 -8.67 -4.40
C VAL A 27 15.89 -7.93 -5.70
N GLU A 28 16.88 -7.03 -5.72
CA GLU A 28 17.28 -6.30 -6.93
C GLU A 28 17.66 -7.25 -8.09
N LYS A 29 18.49 -8.26 -7.81
CA LYS A 29 18.84 -9.30 -8.80
C LYS A 29 17.62 -10.09 -9.28
N THR A 30 16.72 -10.44 -8.36
CA THR A 30 15.45 -11.10 -8.70
C THR A 30 14.59 -10.21 -9.59
N VAL A 31 14.53 -8.90 -9.34
CA VAL A 31 13.79 -7.94 -10.18
C VAL A 31 14.40 -7.83 -11.57
N ARG A 32 15.73 -7.83 -11.71
CA ARG A 32 16.41 -7.93 -13.03
C ARG A 32 15.95 -9.18 -13.79
N ILE A 33 15.94 -10.34 -13.13
CA ILE A 33 15.48 -11.60 -13.74
C ILE A 33 14.01 -11.51 -14.15
N LEU A 34 13.14 -10.93 -13.30
CA LEU A 34 11.71 -10.77 -13.59
C LEU A 34 11.44 -9.80 -14.75
N LYS A 35 12.30 -8.79 -14.95
CA LYS A 35 12.23 -7.87 -16.08
C LYS A 35 12.52 -8.59 -17.41
N GLU A 36 13.39 -9.60 -17.40
CA GLU A 36 13.72 -10.43 -18.57
C GLU A 36 12.72 -11.58 -18.79
N ASP A 37 12.44 -12.37 -17.75
CA ASP A 37 11.50 -13.49 -17.78
C ASP A 37 10.69 -13.60 -16.46
N PRO A 38 9.41 -13.20 -16.47
CA PRO A 38 8.52 -13.30 -15.30
C PRO A 38 8.28 -14.74 -14.80
N LYS A 39 8.50 -15.74 -15.67
CA LYS A 39 8.31 -17.17 -15.38
C LYS A 39 9.63 -17.91 -15.20
N SER A 40 10.74 -17.19 -15.04
CA SER A 40 12.06 -17.80 -14.93
C SER A 40 12.07 -18.93 -13.90
N VAL A 41 12.49 -20.11 -14.36
CA VAL A 41 12.61 -21.32 -13.53
C VAL A 41 13.55 -21.10 -12.35
N GLN A 42 14.50 -20.16 -12.48
CA GLN A 42 15.47 -19.80 -11.45
C GLN A 42 14.82 -19.26 -10.17
N LEU A 43 13.60 -18.72 -10.25
CA LEU A 43 12.88 -18.15 -9.11
C LEU A 43 11.96 -19.16 -8.41
N GLU A 44 11.89 -20.39 -8.93
CA GLU A 44 10.95 -21.44 -8.51
C GLU A 44 9.51 -20.91 -8.31
N PRO A 45 8.93 -20.19 -9.30
CA PRO A 45 7.68 -19.47 -9.09
C PRO A 45 6.53 -20.43 -8.83
N LYS A 46 5.92 -20.34 -7.63
CA LYS A 46 4.71 -21.10 -7.29
C LYS A 46 3.49 -20.20 -7.37
N LYS A 47 2.55 -20.58 -8.24
CA LYS A 47 1.25 -19.92 -8.33
C LYS A 47 0.43 -20.23 -7.06
N LEU A 48 -0.10 -19.19 -6.44
CA LEU A 48 -1.00 -19.30 -5.29
C LEU A 48 -2.44 -19.35 -5.81
N LYS A 49 -3.11 -20.50 -5.62
CA LYS A 49 -4.46 -20.74 -6.15
C LYS A 49 -5.57 -19.98 -5.41
N GLN A 50 -5.27 -19.47 -4.22
CA GLN A 50 -6.23 -18.75 -3.37
C GLN A 50 -6.51 -17.31 -3.82
N TYR A 51 -5.73 -16.78 -4.77
CA TYR A 51 -5.85 -15.41 -5.24
C TYR A 51 -6.35 -15.37 -6.68
N SER A 52 -7.32 -14.51 -6.97
CA SER A 52 -7.96 -14.36 -8.30
C SER A 52 -6.99 -13.78 -9.34
N ASN A 53 -6.09 -12.88 -8.95
CA ASN A 53 -5.21 -12.11 -9.84
C ASN A 53 -3.85 -12.77 -10.15
N ASN A 54 -3.81 -14.10 -10.25
CA ASN A 54 -2.60 -14.86 -10.62
C ASN A 54 -1.35 -14.46 -9.82
N VAL A 55 -1.41 -14.57 -8.49
CA VAL A 55 -0.25 -14.26 -7.63
C VAL A 55 0.75 -15.40 -7.67
N TYR A 56 2.02 -15.03 -7.84
CA TYR A 56 3.17 -15.92 -7.80
C TYR A 56 4.03 -15.62 -6.59
N ARG A 57 4.71 -16.65 -6.11
CA ARG A 57 5.69 -16.57 -5.03
C ARG A 57 7.04 -17.05 -5.53
N ALA A 58 8.04 -16.18 -5.43
CA ALA A 58 9.45 -16.49 -5.66
C ALA A 58 10.22 -16.62 -4.34
N ARG A 59 11.23 -17.51 -4.31
CA ARG A 59 12.07 -17.73 -3.12
C ARG A 59 13.30 -16.82 -3.15
N ILE A 60 13.54 -16.08 -2.06
CA ILE A 60 14.72 -15.21 -1.88
C ILE A 60 15.37 -15.55 -0.53
N GLY A 61 16.12 -16.66 -0.49
CA GLY A 61 16.69 -17.18 0.76
C GLY A 61 15.60 -17.54 1.78
N ASP A 62 15.59 -16.84 2.92
CA ASP A 62 14.59 -16.97 3.99
C ASP A 62 13.36 -16.07 3.80
N HIS A 63 13.36 -15.26 2.74
CA HIS A 63 12.27 -14.38 2.38
C HIS A 63 11.54 -14.89 1.14
N ARG A 64 10.29 -14.46 0.99
CA ARG A 64 9.41 -14.77 -0.13
C ARG A 64 8.96 -13.47 -0.75
N LEU A 65 9.15 -13.36 -2.07
CA LEU A 65 8.64 -12.27 -2.88
C LEU A 65 7.31 -12.69 -3.48
N PHE A 66 6.28 -11.88 -3.26
CA PHE A 66 4.97 -12.01 -3.88
C PHE A 66 4.87 -11.03 -5.04
N TYR A 67 4.50 -11.53 -6.21
CA TYR A 67 4.38 -10.71 -7.41
C TYR A 67 3.24 -11.23 -8.30
N SER A 68 2.70 -10.36 -9.13
CA SER A 68 1.79 -10.71 -10.22
C SER A 68 2.40 -10.25 -11.53
N PHE A 69 2.03 -10.85 -12.65
CA PHE A 69 2.54 -10.45 -13.96
C PHE A 69 1.52 -10.77 -15.05
N GLY A 70 1.65 -10.08 -16.18
CA GLY A 70 0.82 -10.25 -17.36
C GLY A 70 1.63 -10.06 -18.65
N HIS A 71 0.95 -9.66 -19.73
CA HIS A 71 1.62 -9.40 -21.00
C HIS A 71 2.45 -8.12 -20.94
N GLY A 72 3.77 -8.26 -20.78
CA GLY A 72 4.72 -7.14 -20.81
C GLY A 72 4.77 -6.31 -19.52
N TRP A 73 4.25 -6.83 -18.41
CA TRP A 73 4.37 -6.17 -17.11
C TRP A 73 4.53 -7.14 -15.94
N VAL A 74 5.20 -6.68 -14.89
CA VAL A 74 5.38 -7.36 -13.60
C VAL A 74 5.06 -6.38 -12.48
N LYS A 75 4.22 -6.78 -11.53
CA LYS A 75 3.86 -6.03 -10.33
C LYS A 75 4.41 -6.73 -9.09
N LEU A 76 5.32 -6.08 -8.38
CA LEU A 76 5.84 -6.55 -7.10
C LEU A 76 4.89 -6.10 -5.98
N LEU A 77 4.38 -7.05 -5.21
CA LEU A 77 3.34 -6.82 -4.21
C LEU A 77 3.92 -6.71 -2.80
N SER A 78 4.76 -7.66 -2.39
CA SER A 78 5.21 -7.77 -1.00
C SER A 78 6.45 -8.65 -0.87
N VAL A 79 7.31 -8.38 0.13
CA VAL A 79 8.46 -9.21 0.51
C VAL A 79 8.40 -9.52 2.01
N ARG A 80 8.24 -10.80 2.36
CA ARG A 80 8.08 -11.22 3.75
C ARG A 80 9.02 -12.35 4.13
N ARG A 81 9.43 -12.36 5.42
CA ARG A 81 10.13 -13.50 6.01
C ARG A 81 9.24 -14.73 6.02
N ARG A 82 9.86 -15.90 5.88
CA ARG A 82 9.22 -17.19 6.13
C ARG A 82 9.00 -17.37 7.62
N ASP A 83 7.90 -16.83 8.14
CA ASP A 83 7.32 -17.20 9.43
C ASP A 83 5.79 -17.29 9.28
N GLU A 84 5.15 -18.12 10.12
CA GLU A 84 3.82 -18.73 9.94
C GLU A 84 2.61 -17.77 9.81
N ARG A 85 2.80 -16.45 9.98
CA ARG A 85 1.73 -15.45 9.76
C ARG A 85 1.53 -15.04 8.30
N THR A 86 2.13 -15.76 7.35
CA THR A 86 1.97 -15.49 5.90
C THR A 86 0.49 -15.52 5.46
N TYR A 87 -0.41 -16.11 6.26
CA TYR A 87 -1.84 -16.27 5.97
C TYR A 87 -2.78 -15.79 7.08
N THR A 88 -2.29 -15.08 8.11
CA THR A 88 -3.08 -14.80 9.33
C THR A 88 -2.88 -13.37 9.83
N GLY A 89 -3.08 -12.40 8.95
CA GLY A 89 -2.97 -10.98 9.26
C GLY A 89 -4.09 -10.17 8.63
N CYS A 90 -5.32 -10.69 8.66
CA CYS A 90 -6.47 -9.80 8.50
C CYS A 90 -6.53 -8.96 9.78
N LEU A 91 -6.44 -7.63 9.65
CA LEU A 91 -7.17 -6.77 10.57
C LEU A 91 -8.61 -7.31 10.60
N PRO A 92 -9.27 -7.41 11.77
CA PRO A 92 -10.71 -7.61 11.75
C PRO A 92 -11.29 -6.50 10.86
N ASP A 93 -12.01 -6.90 9.80
CA ASP A 93 -12.83 -5.99 9.02
C ASP A 93 -13.62 -5.17 10.05
N ALA A 94 -13.29 -3.88 10.18
CA ALA A 94 -14.22 -2.94 10.75
C ALA A 94 -15.35 -2.83 9.73
N SER A 95 -16.23 -3.82 9.74
CA SER A 95 -17.49 -3.76 9.05
C SER A 95 -18.19 -2.52 9.56
N LEU A 96 -18.32 -1.53 8.67
CA LEU A 96 -19.22 -0.40 8.84
C LEU A 96 -20.53 -0.95 9.40
N PRO A 97 -21.09 -0.37 10.48
CA PRO A 97 -22.26 -0.93 11.15
C PRO A 97 -23.37 -1.12 10.12
N GLN A 98 -23.62 -2.38 9.77
CA GLN A 98 -24.77 -2.75 8.98
C GLN A 98 -25.99 -2.42 9.83
N GLN A 99 -26.83 -1.50 9.34
CA GLN A 99 -28.13 -1.25 9.96
C GLN A 99 -28.86 -2.59 10.13
N PRO A 100 -29.41 -2.87 11.33
CA PRO A 100 -30.07 -4.15 11.57
C PRO A 100 -31.26 -4.30 10.61
N PRO A 101 -31.42 -5.47 9.97
CA PRO A 101 -32.61 -5.77 9.18
C PRO A 101 -33.87 -5.74 10.06
N GLN A 102 -34.89 -5.02 9.61
CA GLN A 102 -36.20 -5.01 10.24
C GLN A 102 -36.78 -6.43 10.32
N GLU A 103 -37.26 -6.82 11.50
CA GLU A 103 -37.92 -8.09 11.76
C GLU A 103 -39.30 -8.18 11.06
N ALA A 104 -39.56 -9.32 10.43
CA ALA A 104 -40.90 -9.90 10.32
C ALA A 104 -40.79 -11.45 10.19
N PRO A 105 -41.80 -12.23 10.63
CA PRO A 105 -41.55 -13.42 11.45
C PRO A 105 -41.99 -14.79 10.85
N GLN A 106 -41.48 -15.87 11.48
CA GLN A 106 -41.93 -17.29 11.48
C GLN A 106 -41.54 -18.15 10.25
N SER A 107 -41.11 -19.42 10.36
CA SER A 107 -41.46 -20.50 11.29
C SER A 107 -40.46 -21.70 11.30
N ALA A 108 -40.37 -22.40 12.45
CA ALA A 108 -40.17 -23.84 12.75
C ALA A 108 -39.32 -24.76 11.82
N GLN A 109 -38.50 -25.74 12.23
CA GLN A 109 -38.17 -26.46 13.48
C GLN A 109 -36.92 -27.39 13.20
N PRO A 110 -36.37 -28.14 14.18
CA PRO A 110 -34.93 -28.43 14.34
C PRO A 110 -34.50 -29.88 14.06
N GLN A 111 -33.24 -30.13 13.63
CA GLN A 111 -32.53 -31.41 13.90
C GLN A 111 -30.98 -31.24 13.91
N SER A 112 -30.36 -31.69 15.01
CA SER A 112 -28.99 -32.26 15.12
C SER A 112 -29.15 -33.74 15.57
N PRO A 113 -28.16 -34.66 15.56
CA PRO A 113 -26.71 -34.49 15.79
C PRO A 113 -25.81 -35.30 14.83
N THR A 114 -24.47 -35.23 14.87
CA THR A 114 -23.60 -36.20 15.57
C THR A 114 -22.13 -35.77 15.48
N SER A 115 -21.41 -35.99 16.59
CA SER A 115 -20.05 -35.56 16.94
C SER A 115 -18.91 -36.44 16.40
N GLN A 116 -17.68 -35.96 16.68
CA GLN A 116 -16.37 -36.63 16.85
C GLN A 116 -15.37 -36.38 15.69
N ALA A 117 -14.09 -36.06 15.89
CA ALA A 117 -13.27 -35.64 17.02
C ALA A 117 -11.89 -35.23 16.44
N HIS A 118 -11.25 -34.17 16.94
CA HIS A 118 -9.81 -34.09 17.24
C HIS A 118 -9.41 -32.71 17.79
N ALA A 119 -8.74 -32.73 18.93
CA ALA A 119 -7.99 -31.65 19.60
C ALA A 119 -6.47 -31.97 19.51
N PRO A 120 -5.52 -31.10 19.90
CA PRO A 120 -5.65 -29.79 20.55
C PRO A 120 -4.96 -28.61 19.86
N LYS A 121 -5.48 -27.42 20.20
CA LYS A 121 -4.96 -26.07 19.94
C LYS A 121 -3.68 -25.80 20.73
N GLU A 122 -2.74 -25.10 20.12
CA GLU A 122 -1.64 -24.39 20.80
C GLU A 122 -1.66 -22.90 20.38
N ALA A 123 -1.24 -22.03 21.30
CA ALA A 123 -1.87 -20.76 21.61
C ALA A 123 -1.63 -19.59 20.63
N ALA A 124 -2.72 -18.93 20.25
CA ALA A 124 -2.72 -17.52 19.87
C ALA A 124 -2.60 -16.66 21.15
N PRO A 125 -1.98 -15.45 21.10
CA PRO A 125 -1.80 -14.60 22.28
C PRO A 125 -3.15 -14.21 22.89
N PRO A 126 -3.22 -13.92 24.21
CA PRO A 126 -4.47 -13.75 24.91
C PRO A 126 -5.15 -12.44 24.51
N VAL A 127 -6.30 -12.53 23.84
CA VAL A 127 -7.27 -11.43 23.76
C VAL A 127 -7.87 -11.30 25.16
N LYS A 128 -7.53 -10.22 25.87
CA LYS A 128 -8.22 -9.87 27.12
C LYS A 128 -9.55 -9.21 26.76
N THR A 129 -10.64 -9.96 26.91
CA THR A 129 -12.00 -9.43 26.87
C THR A 129 -12.34 -8.72 28.17
N ILE A 130 -12.63 -7.42 28.14
CA ILE A 130 -13.42 -6.74 29.17
C ILE A 130 -14.39 -5.76 28.47
N ALA A 131 -15.56 -5.59 29.07
CA ALA A 131 -16.79 -4.99 28.55
C ALA A 131 -16.74 -3.51 28.16
N ALA A 132 -17.58 -3.16 27.18
CA ALA A 132 -18.10 -1.82 26.83
C ALA A 132 -17.08 -0.66 26.79
N GLY A 133 -16.40 -0.51 25.66
CA GLY A 133 -15.54 0.64 25.34
C GLY A 133 -14.44 0.21 24.37
N GLU A 134 -14.41 0.80 23.18
CA GLU A 134 -13.36 0.76 22.14
C GLU A 134 -12.40 -0.45 22.16
N VAL A 135 -12.55 -1.35 21.19
CA VAL A 135 -11.59 -2.45 20.97
C VAL A 135 -10.24 -1.85 20.55
N LYS A 136 -9.30 -1.72 21.49
CA LYS A 136 -7.94 -1.26 21.20
C LYS A 136 -7.06 -2.44 20.77
N THR A 137 -6.43 -2.35 19.61
CA THR A 137 -5.55 -3.41 19.09
C THR A 137 -4.10 -3.13 19.49
N ALA A 138 -3.51 -4.00 20.31
CA ALA A 138 -2.14 -3.83 20.78
C ALA A 138 -1.11 -3.97 19.64
N LEU A 139 -0.02 -3.20 19.71
CA LEU A 139 1.04 -3.26 18.71
C LEU A 139 1.77 -4.63 18.73
N PRO A 140 2.01 -5.26 17.56
CA PRO A 140 2.74 -6.53 17.47
C PRO A 140 4.19 -6.46 17.96
N ARG A 141 4.80 -5.28 17.85
CA ARG A 141 6.12 -4.94 18.37
C ARG A 141 6.14 -3.45 18.73
N GLN A 142 6.84 -3.11 19.81
CA GLN A 142 7.04 -1.73 20.23
C GLN A 142 8.01 -1.03 19.26
N PRO A 143 7.66 0.16 18.72
CA PRO A 143 8.56 0.92 17.87
C PRO A 143 9.72 1.48 18.69
N THR A 144 10.92 0.93 18.48
CA THR A 144 12.16 1.44 19.10
C THR A 144 12.81 2.50 18.20
N PRO A 145 13.63 3.42 18.74
CA PRO A 145 14.38 4.39 17.94
C PRO A 145 15.20 3.77 16.80
N GLU A 146 15.76 2.58 17.02
CA GLU A 146 16.50 1.81 16.01
C GLU A 146 15.60 1.39 14.84
N LEU A 147 14.37 0.93 15.13
CA LEU A 147 13.38 0.57 14.10
C LEU A 147 12.88 1.80 13.35
N LEU A 148 12.63 2.91 14.06
CA LEU A 148 12.20 4.16 13.44
C LEU A 148 13.28 4.74 12.53
N ALA A 149 14.55 4.66 12.94
CA ALA A 149 15.69 5.00 12.08
C ALA A 149 15.76 4.09 10.85
N GLN A 150 15.57 2.78 11.03
CA GLN A 150 15.54 1.82 9.92
C GLN A 150 14.39 2.11 8.94
N TRP A 151 13.24 2.56 9.43
CA TRP A 151 12.10 2.98 8.60
C TRP A 151 12.24 4.42 8.08
N GLN A 152 13.40 5.05 8.24
CA GLN A 152 13.68 6.43 7.80
C GLN A 152 12.61 7.42 8.29
N ILE A 153 12.14 7.26 9.53
CA ILE A 153 11.20 8.21 10.14
C ILE A 153 12.03 9.37 10.73
N PRO A 154 11.67 10.64 10.46
CA PRO A 154 12.33 11.78 11.05
C PRO A 154 12.34 11.75 12.59
N GLN A 155 13.45 12.15 13.20
CA GLN A 155 13.66 12.10 14.65
C GLN A 155 12.65 12.92 15.45
N GLU A 156 12.10 13.98 14.84
CA GLU A 156 11.06 14.83 15.44
C GLU A 156 9.82 14.05 15.87
N TYR A 157 9.49 12.94 15.19
CA TYR A 157 8.30 12.14 15.50
C TYR A 157 8.59 10.98 16.47
N TRP A 158 9.86 10.70 16.80
CA TRP A 158 10.21 9.47 17.53
C TRP A 158 9.62 9.45 18.95
N ASN A 159 9.62 10.58 19.63
CA ASN A 159 9.14 10.64 21.02
C ASN A 159 7.66 10.27 21.11
N GLU A 160 6.82 10.78 20.21
CA GLU A 160 5.40 10.46 20.16
C GLU A 160 5.17 9.00 19.79
N ILE A 161 5.85 8.50 18.74
CA ILE A 161 5.64 7.13 18.25
C ILE A 161 6.10 6.07 19.28
N CYS A 162 7.21 6.31 19.99
CA CYS A 162 7.71 5.37 21.00
C CYS A 162 6.81 5.24 22.24
N GLN A 163 5.88 6.17 22.46
CA GLN A 163 4.95 6.13 23.58
C GLN A 163 3.66 5.36 23.27
N VAL A 164 3.40 5.08 21.99
CA VAL A 164 2.17 4.44 21.55
C VAL A 164 2.18 2.94 21.83
N SER A 165 1.08 2.44 22.39
CA SER A 165 0.92 1.00 22.69
C SER A 165 -0.16 0.31 21.86
N TYR A 166 -1.02 1.08 21.20
CA TYR A 166 -2.18 0.59 20.44
C TYR A 166 -2.23 1.18 19.02
N SER A 167 -2.84 0.48 18.07
CA SER A 167 -2.93 0.97 16.68
C SER A 167 -3.81 2.20 16.53
N GLU A 168 -4.84 2.34 17.36
CA GLU A 168 -5.76 3.48 17.30
C GLU A 168 -5.04 4.77 17.68
N GLU A 169 -4.17 4.71 18.69
CA GLU A 169 -3.30 5.81 19.10
C GLU A 169 -2.31 6.23 18.00
N LEU A 170 -1.84 5.29 17.15
CA LEU A 170 -1.02 5.65 15.98
C LEU A 170 -1.81 6.49 14.97
N LEU A 171 -3.09 6.20 14.78
CA LEU A 171 -3.95 6.92 13.83
C LEU A 171 -4.29 8.35 14.29
N GLU A 172 -4.20 8.60 15.60
CA GLU A 172 -4.45 9.92 16.21
C GLU A 172 -3.20 10.82 16.21
N LEU A 173 -2.02 10.28 15.90
CA LEU A 173 -0.78 11.06 15.87
C LEU A 173 -0.80 12.14 14.78
N SER A 174 -0.25 13.30 15.11
CA SER A 174 -0.07 14.42 14.16
C SER A 174 1.17 14.23 13.29
N ILE A 175 1.30 13.05 12.67
CA ILE A 175 2.41 12.72 11.78
C ILE A 175 1.93 12.66 10.31
N PRO A 176 2.79 13.02 9.35
CA PRO A 176 2.47 12.82 7.94
C PRO A 176 2.05 11.38 7.63
N GLU A 177 0.96 11.19 6.89
CA GLU A 177 0.39 9.86 6.61
C GLU A 177 1.38 8.92 5.92
N ARG A 178 2.34 9.45 5.14
CA ARG A 178 3.43 8.66 4.55
C ARG A 178 4.23 7.88 5.60
N PHE A 179 4.49 8.51 6.74
CA PHE A 179 5.22 7.92 7.85
C PHE A 179 4.31 6.98 8.64
N LEU A 180 3.04 7.37 8.86
CA LEU A 180 2.04 6.51 9.47
C LEU A 180 1.82 5.21 8.68
N SER A 181 1.56 5.30 7.38
CA SER A 181 1.42 4.13 6.49
C SER A 181 2.66 3.27 6.51
N ARG A 182 3.86 3.88 6.51
CA ARG A 182 5.11 3.13 6.60
C ARG A 182 5.22 2.37 7.91
N ILE A 183 4.89 2.98 9.04
CA ILE A 183 4.88 2.32 10.35
C ILE A 183 3.86 1.17 10.34
N LEU A 184 2.63 1.43 9.90
CA LEU A 184 1.56 0.44 9.86
C LEU A 184 1.89 -0.74 8.97
N ASP A 185 2.41 -0.53 7.75
CA ASP A 185 2.79 -1.61 6.84
C ASP A 185 3.92 -2.49 7.42
N ASN A 186 4.81 -1.88 8.22
CA ASN A 186 5.90 -2.58 8.89
C ASN A 186 5.45 -3.31 10.17
N LEU A 187 4.43 -2.81 10.86
CA LEU A 187 3.90 -3.43 12.09
C LEU A 187 2.83 -4.50 11.80
N PHE A 188 1.96 -4.23 10.83
CA PHE A 188 0.78 -5.00 10.48
C PHE A 188 0.84 -5.39 8.99
N PRO A 189 1.45 -6.55 8.65
CA PRO A 189 1.50 -7.00 7.26
C PRO A 189 0.09 -7.18 6.67
N ARG A 190 -0.25 -6.42 5.63
CA ARG A 190 -1.57 -6.45 4.98
C ARG A 190 -1.85 -7.76 4.24
N ALA A 191 -3.12 -8.06 3.96
CA ALA A 191 -3.45 -9.17 3.07
C ALA A 191 -2.98 -8.87 1.64
N ILE A 192 -2.59 -9.90 0.89
CA ILE A 192 -2.11 -9.72 -0.49
C ILE A 192 -3.23 -9.14 -1.39
N ASP A 193 -4.50 -9.47 -1.13
CA ASP A 193 -5.65 -8.94 -1.87
C ASP A 193 -5.78 -7.42 -1.72
N ASP A 194 -5.59 -6.89 -0.52
CA ASP A 194 -5.63 -5.44 -0.27
C ASP A 194 -4.48 -4.73 -1.00
N ILE A 195 -3.29 -5.34 -0.98
CA ILE A 195 -2.09 -4.81 -1.63
C ILE A 195 -2.26 -4.74 -3.15
N GLN A 196 -3.00 -5.68 -3.75
CA GLN A 196 -3.25 -5.68 -5.19
C GLN A 196 -3.99 -4.45 -5.68
N ASN A 197 -4.81 -3.84 -4.82
CA ASN A 197 -5.62 -2.67 -5.15
C ASN A 197 -4.89 -1.34 -4.84
N GLN A 198 -3.65 -1.39 -4.32
CA GLN A 198 -2.85 -0.20 -4.07
C GLN A 198 -2.37 0.45 -5.37
N ALA A 199 -2.12 1.76 -5.28
CA ALA A 199 -1.39 2.50 -6.30
C ALA A 199 -0.05 1.83 -6.60
N GLU A 200 0.28 1.79 -7.89
CA GLU A 200 1.51 1.22 -8.40
C GLU A 200 2.48 2.35 -8.73
N TYR A 201 3.73 2.17 -8.34
CA TYR A 201 4.84 2.99 -8.77
C TYR A 201 5.64 2.25 -9.84
N ARG A 202 6.00 2.93 -10.91
CA ARG A 202 6.82 2.39 -11.98
C ARG A 202 8.28 2.43 -11.55
N LEU A 203 8.93 1.28 -11.64
CA LEU A 203 10.36 1.13 -11.47
C LEU A 203 11.01 1.33 -12.84
N GLN A 204 11.86 2.34 -13.01
CA GLN A 204 12.53 2.58 -14.29
C GLN A 204 13.64 1.54 -14.46
N ASP A 205 14.49 1.45 -13.45
CA ASP A 205 15.60 0.51 -13.38
C ASP A 205 15.64 -0.24 -12.04
N PRO A 206 16.10 -1.50 -12.01
CA PRO A 206 16.21 -2.27 -10.77
C PRO A 206 17.04 -1.56 -9.70
N GLU A 207 18.07 -0.80 -10.10
CA GLU A 207 18.89 0.01 -9.19
C GLU A 207 18.09 1.09 -8.43
N ASP A 208 16.94 1.54 -8.93
CA ASP A 208 16.11 2.56 -8.24
C ASP A 208 15.64 2.08 -6.86
N LEU A 209 15.55 0.76 -6.65
CA LEU A 209 15.27 0.20 -5.32
C LEU A 209 16.32 0.61 -4.28
N ASN A 210 17.58 0.81 -4.69
CA ASN A 210 18.65 1.27 -3.80
C ASN A 210 18.47 2.75 -3.43
N ARG A 211 18.01 3.58 -4.38
CA ARG A 211 17.72 5.01 -4.14
C ARG A 211 16.63 5.19 -3.08
N PHE A 212 15.63 4.31 -3.07
CA PHE A 212 14.64 4.29 -2.00
C PHE A 212 15.26 4.03 -0.61
N PHE A 213 16.25 3.13 -0.49
CA PHE A 213 16.97 2.92 0.78
C PHE A 213 17.79 4.13 1.23
N GLU A 214 18.19 4.99 0.30
CA GLU A 214 18.91 6.23 0.57
C GLU A 214 17.96 7.38 0.94
N GLY A 215 16.64 7.14 0.96
CA GLY A 215 15.61 8.10 1.33
C GLY A 215 15.00 8.84 0.14
N GLU A 216 15.43 8.54 -1.09
CA GLU A 216 14.88 9.11 -2.31
C GLU A 216 13.69 8.30 -2.81
N LEU A 217 12.52 8.50 -2.18
CA LEU A 217 11.26 7.95 -2.71
C LEU A 217 10.80 8.67 -3.99
N SER A 218 11.33 9.87 -4.25
CA SER A 218 11.07 10.67 -5.45
C SER A 218 11.44 9.99 -6.78
N ALA A 219 12.33 8.99 -6.74
CA ALA A 219 12.70 8.22 -7.94
C ALA A 219 11.53 7.40 -8.54
N PHE A 220 10.44 7.21 -7.79
CA PHE A 220 9.33 6.32 -8.12
C PHE A 220 8.12 7.10 -8.64
N LEU A 221 7.93 7.09 -9.96
CA LEU A 221 6.77 7.72 -10.60
C LEU A 221 5.53 6.84 -10.44
N LEU A 222 4.41 7.41 -10.02
CA LEU A 222 3.10 6.76 -10.08
C LEU A 222 2.87 6.20 -11.51
N ARG A 223 2.60 4.90 -11.62
CA ARG A 223 2.47 4.26 -12.93
C ARG A 223 1.18 4.70 -13.59
N LEU A 224 1.31 5.36 -14.73
CA LEU A 224 0.22 5.58 -15.67
C LEU A 224 0.16 4.42 -16.67
N ASP A 225 -1.05 4.08 -17.08
CA ASP A 225 -1.24 3.25 -18.25
C ASP A 225 -1.18 4.09 -19.55
N ALA A 226 -1.09 3.41 -20.69
CA ALA A 226 -0.93 4.07 -21.99
C ALA A 226 -2.14 4.92 -22.41
N GLU A 227 -3.33 4.68 -21.84
CA GLU A 227 -4.52 5.49 -22.11
C GLU A 227 -4.48 6.77 -21.28
N GLN A 228 -4.11 6.66 -20.00
CA GLN A 228 -3.90 7.78 -19.10
C GLN A 228 -2.78 8.72 -19.59
N GLU A 229 -1.65 8.17 -20.08
CA GLU A 229 -0.58 8.97 -20.68
C GLU A 229 -1.08 9.80 -21.88
N LYS A 230 -1.94 9.21 -22.74
CA LYS A 230 -2.56 9.94 -23.85
C LYS A 230 -3.52 11.03 -23.35
N LEU A 231 -4.30 10.74 -22.31
CA LEU A 231 -5.21 11.72 -21.70
C LEU A 231 -4.46 12.91 -21.08
N LEU A 232 -3.25 12.72 -20.54
CA LEU A 232 -2.44 13.84 -20.05
C LEU A 232 -2.03 14.81 -21.15
N GLN A 233 -1.77 14.30 -22.34
CA GLN A 233 -1.42 15.11 -23.51
C GLN A 233 -2.67 15.72 -24.17
N PHE A 234 -3.86 15.26 -23.81
CA PHE A 234 -5.12 15.75 -24.36
C PHE A 234 -5.54 17.09 -23.72
N GLY A 235 -6.22 17.93 -24.51
CA GLY A 235 -6.88 19.16 -24.07
C GLY A 235 -5.92 20.25 -23.55
N HIS A 236 -5.12 20.84 -24.45
CA HIS A 236 -4.32 22.02 -24.11
C HIS A 236 -5.13 23.32 -24.00
N GLN A 237 -6.40 23.30 -24.43
CA GLN A 237 -7.29 24.46 -24.42
C GLN A 237 -8.68 24.04 -23.93
N GLY A 238 -9.17 24.74 -22.91
CA GLY A 238 -10.53 24.55 -22.37
C GLY A 238 -10.66 23.45 -21.29
N PRO A 239 -11.86 23.32 -20.70
CA PRO A 239 -12.14 22.34 -19.66
C PRO A 239 -12.17 20.91 -20.23
N ILE A 240 -11.70 19.94 -19.43
CA ILE A 240 -11.70 18.52 -19.78
C ILE A 240 -12.52 17.76 -18.75
N LEU A 241 -13.39 16.86 -19.22
CA LEU A 241 -14.09 15.90 -18.36
C LEU A 241 -13.57 14.50 -18.63
N VAL A 242 -12.98 13.87 -17.60
CA VAL A 242 -12.53 12.49 -17.66
C VAL A 242 -13.56 11.60 -16.97
N LYS A 243 -14.06 10.58 -17.68
CA LYS A 243 -14.98 9.56 -17.14
C LYS A 243 -14.24 8.23 -17.02
N GLY A 244 -14.48 7.49 -15.94
CA GLY A 244 -13.90 6.17 -15.72
C GLY A 244 -14.52 5.49 -14.50
N GLY A 245 -14.56 4.16 -14.50
CA GLY A 245 -15.09 3.35 -13.41
C GLY A 245 -14.34 3.56 -12.07
N PRO A 246 -14.88 3.09 -10.93
CA PRO A 246 -14.16 3.11 -9.67
C PRO A 246 -12.83 2.35 -9.81
N GLY A 247 -11.76 2.87 -9.19
CA GLY A 247 -10.43 2.24 -9.20
C GLY A 247 -9.60 2.42 -10.48
N THR A 248 -10.09 3.08 -11.54
CA THR A 248 -9.38 3.23 -12.82
C THR A 248 -8.27 4.29 -12.82
N GLY A 249 -7.72 4.67 -11.67
CA GLY A 249 -6.60 5.62 -11.56
C GLY A 249 -6.89 7.08 -11.92
N LYS A 250 -8.15 7.53 -11.93
CA LYS A 250 -8.52 8.94 -12.22
C LYS A 250 -7.81 9.94 -11.30
N SER A 251 -7.69 9.61 -10.02
CA SER A 251 -6.99 10.46 -9.05
C SER A 251 -5.50 10.57 -9.39
N THR A 252 -4.86 9.46 -9.79
CA THR A 252 -3.48 9.45 -10.29
C THR A 252 -3.32 10.35 -11.51
N LEU A 253 -4.23 10.24 -12.48
CA LEU A 253 -4.23 11.11 -13.67
C LEU A 253 -4.36 12.59 -13.30
N ALA A 254 -5.21 12.93 -12.33
CA ALA A 254 -5.39 14.29 -11.87
C ALA A 254 -4.11 14.86 -11.22
N VAL A 255 -3.39 14.06 -10.43
CA VAL A 255 -2.10 14.43 -9.82
C VAL A 255 -1.06 14.74 -10.90
N TYR A 256 -0.90 13.88 -11.91
CA TYR A 256 -0.02 14.16 -13.05
C TYR A 256 -0.46 15.36 -13.88
N ARG A 257 -1.77 15.63 -13.95
CA ARG A 257 -2.26 16.79 -14.67
C ARG A 257 -1.84 18.09 -13.99
N VAL A 258 -1.79 18.13 -12.66
CA VAL A 258 -1.24 19.28 -11.91
C VAL A 258 0.22 19.50 -12.26
N GLN A 259 1.06 18.46 -12.21
CA GLN A 259 2.47 18.55 -12.62
C GLN A 259 2.58 19.13 -14.04
N ARG A 260 1.80 18.59 -14.98
CA ARG A 260 1.82 19.06 -16.37
C ARG A 260 1.40 20.51 -16.51
N LEU A 261 0.39 20.96 -15.76
CA LEU A 261 -0.05 22.35 -15.76
C LEU A 261 1.03 23.28 -15.19
N LEU A 262 1.74 22.86 -14.13
CA LEU A 262 2.87 23.61 -13.59
C LEU A 262 4.03 23.75 -14.59
N GLU A 263 4.36 22.68 -15.32
CA GLU A 263 5.37 22.69 -16.38
C GLU A 263 5.00 23.65 -17.53
N LEU A 264 3.71 23.73 -17.85
CA LEU A 264 3.17 24.66 -18.84
C LEU A 264 3.09 26.11 -18.32
N GLY A 265 3.44 26.36 -17.06
CA GLY A 265 3.45 27.69 -16.45
C GLY A 265 2.11 28.14 -15.86
N TYR A 266 1.10 27.27 -15.79
CA TYR A 266 -0.17 27.62 -15.16
C TYR A 266 -0.02 27.64 -13.64
N ARG A 267 -0.17 28.83 -13.05
CA ARG A 267 -0.14 29.07 -11.61
C ARG A 267 -1.05 30.26 -11.28
N PRO A 268 -1.78 30.27 -10.15
CA PRO A 268 -1.91 29.17 -9.16
C PRO A 268 -2.81 28.04 -9.67
N ILE A 269 -2.68 26.85 -9.06
CA ILE A 269 -3.52 25.67 -9.35
C ILE A 269 -4.28 25.28 -8.08
N LEU A 270 -5.55 24.89 -8.23
CA LEU A 270 -6.34 24.29 -7.15
C LEU A 270 -6.66 22.84 -7.49
N PHE A 271 -6.32 21.94 -6.58
CA PHE A 271 -6.74 20.54 -6.60
C PHE A 271 -7.84 20.34 -5.54
N ALA A 272 -9.06 20.05 -5.99
CA ALA A 272 -10.20 19.85 -5.11
C ALA A 272 -10.67 18.39 -5.13
N THR A 273 -11.04 17.86 -3.98
CA THR A 273 -11.61 16.51 -3.82
C THR A 273 -12.70 16.48 -2.76
N PHE A 274 -13.34 15.33 -2.53
CA PHE A 274 -14.55 15.26 -1.71
C PHE A 274 -14.30 15.16 -0.21
N THR A 275 -13.19 14.56 0.24
CA THR A 275 -12.95 14.30 1.67
C THR A 275 -11.57 14.76 2.10
N ASN A 276 -11.41 15.09 3.39
CA ASN A 276 -10.13 15.49 3.94
C ASN A 276 -9.07 14.39 3.77
N ALA A 277 -9.46 13.13 3.95
CA ALA A 277 -8.58 11.99 3.70
C ALA A 277 -8.06 11.97 2.25
N LEU A 278 -8.93 12.19 1.26
CA LEU A 278 -8.51 12.25 -0.14
C LEU A 278 -7.68 13.49 -0.46
N ALA A 279 -7.95 14.61 0.20
CA ALA A 279 -7.19 15.85 0.03
C ALA A 279 -5.76 15.65 0.54
N ASN A 280 -5.61 15.17 1.76
CA ASN A 280 -4.32 14.86 2.36
C ASN A 280 -3.54 13.83 1.54
N TYR A 281 -4.21 12.76 1.11
CA TYR A 281 -3.58 11.75 0.26
C TYR A 281 -3.13 12.33 -1.09
N SER A 282 -3.95 13.18 -1.72
CA SER A 282 -3.61 13.80 -3.01
C SER A 282 -2.49 14.83 -2.88
N GLN A 283 -2.45 15.58 -1.77
CA GLN A 283 -1.34 16.47 -1.42
C GLN A 283 -0.03 15.66 -1.31
N GLN A 284 -0.05 14.53 -0.60
CA GLN A 284 1.14 13.69 -0.47
C GLN A 284 1.63 13.16 -1.82
N LEU A 285 0.71 12.70 -2.68
CA LEU A 285 1.08 12.24 -4.02
C LEU A 285 1.67 13.38 -4.87
N LEU A 286 1.16 14.60 -4.72
CA LEU A 286 1.70 15.79 -5.39
C LEU A 286 3.09 16.14 -4.87
N GLU A 287 3.30 16.17 -3.56
CA GLU A 287 4.62 16.43 -2.96
C GLU A 287 5.66 15.41 -3.40
N GLN A 288 5.26 14.13 -3.48
CA GLN A 288 6.12 13.06 -3.99
C GLN A 288 6.45 13.26 -5.47
N LEU A 289 5.45 13.57 -6.30
CA LEU A 289 5.62 13.73 -7.74
C LEU A 289 6.41 15.00 -8.10
N LEU A 290 6.25 16.07 -7.30
CA LEU A 290 6.90 17.36 -7.50
C LEU A 290 8.25 17.49 -6.77
N GLU A 291 8.59 16.51 -5.94
CA GLU A 291 9.81 16.45 -5.12
C GLU A 291 10.00 17.65 -4.18
N GLN A 292 8.91 18.29 -3.75
CA GLN A 292 8.95 19.48 -2.89
C GLN A 292 7.65 19.63 -2.06
N PRO A 293 7.69 20.26 -0.87
CA PRO A 293 6.51 20.50 -0.05
C PRO A 293 5.47 21.34 -0.80
N ILE A 294 4.18 21.05 -0.64
CA ILE A 294 3.13 21.73 -1.40
C ILE A 294 3.10 23.22 -1.09
N GLU A 295 3.51 23.64 0.10
CA GLU A 295 3.56 25.02 0.55
C GLU A 295 4.58 25.86 -0.25
N GLN A 296 5.58 25.20 -0.84
CA GLN A 296 6.55 25.80 -1.73
C GLN A 296 6.09 25.79 -3.20
N THR A 297 4.97 25.11 -3.47
CA THR A 297 4.30 25.07 -4.78
C THR A 297 3.12 26.03 -4.79
N GLN A 298 2.81 26.64 -5.94
CA GLN A 298 1.59 27.45 -6.08
C GLN A 298 0.34 26.56 -6.31
N VAL A 299 0.27 25.43 -5.61
CA VAL A 299 -0.81 24.44 -5.69
C VAL A 299 -1.53 24.42 -4.35
N GLY A 300 -2.82 24.74 -4.34
CA GLY A 300 -3.69 24.51 -3.19
C GLY A 300 -4.37 23.16 -3.29
N VAL A 301 -4.46 22.42 -2.18
CA VAL A 301 -5.24 21.18 -2.08
C VAL A 301 -6.32 21.37 -1.03
N SER A 302 -7.58 21.15 -1.38
CA SER A 302 -8.71 21.36 -0.46
C SER A 302 -9.89 20.42 -0.75
N THR A 303 -10.86 20.40 0.16
CA THR A 303 -12.14 19.75 -0.09
C THR A 303 -13.10 20.68 -0.81
N ALA A 304 -13.95 20.12 -1.66
CA ALA A 304 -14.96 20.89 -2.38
C ALA A 304 -15.88 21.70 -1.45
N ASP A 305 -16.16 21.18 -0.25
CA ASP A 305 -17.03 21.83 0.74
C ASP A 305 -16.33 22.97 1.50
N SER A 306 -15.00 23.05 1.43
CA SER A 306 -14.19 24.08 2.10
C SER A 306 -13.84 25.29 1.22
N LEU A 307 -14.27 25.25 -0.04
CA LEU A 307 -14.06 26.29 -1.06
C LEU A 307 -15.21 27.30 -1.09
#